data_AF-A0A930DC94-F1
#
_entry.id   AF-A0A930DC94-F1
#
_cell.length_a   1.000
_cell.length_b   1.000
_cell.length_c   1.000
_cell.angle_alpha   90.00
_cell.angle_beta   90.00
_cell.angle_gamma   90.00
#
_symmetry.space_group_name_H-M   'P 1'
#
loop_
_entity.id
_entity.type
_entity.pdbx_description
1 polymer ?
#
loop_
_entity_poly.entity_id
_entity_poly.type
_entity_poly.pdbx_seq_one_letter_code
_entity_poly.pdbx_strand_id
1 'polypeptide(L)' 'IHHPLLGDEVYSGKKENIRLEGQCLHAKVLGFIHPRTNEYMEFEAPVPDYFNEILRKFRKN' A
#
# COMPACT_ATOMS: atom_id res chain seq x y z
N ILE A 1 8.79 14.89 7.66
CA ILE A 1 7.88 13.76 7.98
C ILE A 1 8.58 12.42 8.27
N HIS A 2 9.93 12.31 8.38
CA HIS A 2 10.78 11.24 8.99
C HIS A 2 10.24 9.81 9.29
N HIS A 3 9.26 9.31 8.55
CA HIS A 3 8.56 8.05 8.74
C HIS A 3 8.50 7.36 7.37
N PRO A 4 9.61 6.73 6.92
CA PRO A 4 9.66 6.05 5.63
C PRO A 4 8.70 4.85 5.63
N LEU A 5 8.28 4.43 4.43
CA LEU A 5 7.43 3.25 4.28
C LEU A 5 8.20 1.98 4.63
N LEU A 6 7.48 1.02 5.21
CA LEU A 6 8.02 -0.32 5.46
C LEU A 6 8.32 -1.00 4.13
N GLY A 7 9.52 -1.59 3.98
CA GLY A 7 9.95 -2.24 2.75
C GLY A 7 10.48 -1.30 1.66
N ASP A 8 10.68 -0.03 2.00
CA ASP A 8 11.27 0.95 1.09
C ASP A 8 12.80 0.91 1.11
N GLU A 9 13.40 0.20 0.17
CA GLU A 9 14.87 0.03 0.11
C GLU A 9 15.64 1.32 -0.19
N VAL A 10 14.99 2.34 -0.78
CA VAL A 10 15.65 3.58 -1.20
C VAL A 10 15.67 4.60 -0.05
N TYR A 11 14.55 4.73 0.66
CA TYR A 11 14.36 5.83 1.62
C TYR A 11 14.42 5.40 3.08
N SER A 12 14.26 4.11 3.42
CA SER A 12 14.22 3.66 4.81
C SER A 12 15.61 3.47 5.43
N GLY A 13 16.62 3.11 4.63
CA GLY A 13 17.99 2.82 5.09
C GLY A 13 18.10 1.68 6.11
N LYS A 14 17.00 0.98 6.40
CA LYS A 14 16.91 -0.05 7.43
C LYS A 14 16.59 -1.40 6.80
N LYS A 15 17.26 -2.44 7.27
CA LYS A 15 16.86 -3.82 6.96
C LYS A 15 15.74 -4.24 7.89
N GLU A 16 14.64 -4.67 7.29
CA GLU A 16 13.46 -5.14 8.00
C GLU A 16 13.56 -6.65 8.25
N ASN A 17 13.25 -7.09 9.48
CA ASN A 17 13.24 -8.52 9.84
C ASN A 17 11.88 -9.18 9.54
N ILE A 18 11.14 -8.65 8.57
CA ILE A 18 9.81 -9.09 8.17
C ILE A 18 9.87 -9.47 6.70
N ARG A 19 9.23 -10.57 6.32
CA ARG A 19 9.07 -10.92 4.90
C ARG A 19 8.13 -9.91 4.25
N LEU A 20 8.66 -9.13 3.31
CA LEU A 20 7.94 -8.12 2.56
C LEU A 20 7.98 -8.48 1.07
N GLU A 21 6.95 -8.08 0.34
CA GLU A 21 6.86 -8.23 -1.12
C GLU A 21 7.16 -6.90 -1.84
N GLY A 22 7.93 -6.04 -1.18
CA GLY A 22 8.24 -4.67 -1.60
C GLY A 22 7.75 -3.65 -0.59
N GLN A 23 7.55 -2.42 -1.06
CA GLN A 23 7.00 -1.32 -0.26
C GLN A 23 5.59 -1.65 0.20
N CYS A 24 5.28 -1.43 1.48
CA CYS A 24 3.93 -1.48 2.02
C CYS A 24 3.10 -0.27 1.56
N LEU A 25 2.87 -0.18 0.25
CA LEU A 25 2.11 0.86 -0.43
C LEU A 25 1.02 0.21 -1.28
N HIS A 26 -0.23 0.65 -1.12
CA HIS A 26 -1.38 0.09 -1.83
C HIS A 26 -2.26 1.21 -2.37
N ALA A 27 -2.48 1.23 -3.69
CA ALA A 27 -3.44 2.11 -4.33
C ALA A 27 -4.85 1.55 -4.12
N LYS A 28 -5.50 1.93 -3.01
CA LYS A 28 -6.81 1.39 -2.63
C LYS A 28 -7.93 1.82 -3.58
N VAL A 29 -7.92 3.08 -3.99
CA VAL A 29 -8.98 3.70 -4.80
C VAL A 29 -8.34 4.36 -6.01
N LEU A 30 -8.92 4.12 -7.19
CA LEU A 30 -8.60 4.82 -8.43
C LEU A 30 -9.85 5.54 -8.92
N GLY A 31 -9.82 6.87 -8.90
CA GLY A 31 -10.90 7.71 -9.41
C GLY A 31 -10.42 8.57 -10.58
N PHE A 32 -11.18 8.64 -11.67
CA PHE A 32 -10.90 9.52 -12.80
C PHE A 32 -12.15 9.83 -13.63
N ILE A 33 -12.08 10.89 -14.44
CA ILE A 33 -13.12 11.21 -15.42
C ILE A 33 -12.90 10.36 -16.67
N HIS A 34 -13.88 9.55 -17.04
CA HIS A 34 -13.77 8.67 -18.18
C HIS A 34 -13.64 9.48 -19.49
N PRO A 35 -12.60 9.25 -20.30
CA PRO A 35 -12.24 10.16 -21.40
C PRO A 35 -13.27 10.20 -22.54
N ARG A 36 -14.15 9.21 -22.64
CA ARG A 36 -15.19 9.15 -23.69
C ARG A 36 -16.58 9.59 -23.20
N THR A 37 -16.94 9.27 -21.96
CA THR A 37 -18.29 9.56 -21.42
C THR A 37 -18.29 10.83 -20.57
N ASN A 38 -17.12 11.32 -20.16
CA ASN A 38 -16.93 12.45 -19.25
C ASN A 38 -17.60 12.26 -17.88
N GLU A 39 -17.89 11.02 -17.51
CA GLU A 39 -18.46 10.63 -16.22
C GLU A 39 -17.35 10.30 -15.24
N TYR A 40 -17.56 10.63 -13.96
CA TYR A 40 -16.66 10.19 -12.89
C TYR A 40 -16.81 8.68 -12.68
N MET A 41 -15.69 7.98 -12.69
CA MET A 41 -15.61 6.57 -12.38
C MET A 41 -14.67 6.35 -11.20
N GLU A 42 -15.03 5.41 -10.34
CA GLU A 42 -14.24 5.01 -9.18
C GLU A 42 -14.14 3.49 -9.11
N PHE A 43 -12.93 3.02 -8.83
CA PHE A 43 -12.61 1.61 -8.70
C PHE A 43 -11.90 1.40 -7.38
N GLU A 44 -12.22 0.31 -6.69
CA GLU A 44 -11.53 -0.09 -5.47
C GLU A 44 -10.82 -1.43 -5.65
N ALA A 45 -9.64 -1.55 -5.04
CA ALA A 45 -8.89 -2.80 -4.97
C ALA A 45 -8.78 -3.27 -3.51
N PRO A 46 -9.08 -4.56 -3.22
CA PRO A 46 -8.89 -5.10 -1.87
C PRO A 46 -7.43 -5.00 -1.45
N VAL A 47 -7.19 -4.84 -0.15
CA VAL A 47 -5.84 -4.84 0.41
C VAL A 47 -5.20 -6.22 0.17
N PRO A 48 -3.97 -6.32 -0.34
CA PRO A 48 -3.30 -7.60 -0.56
C PRO A 48 -3.18 -8.44 0.71
N ASP A 49 -3.27 -9.76 0.57
CA ASP A 49 -3.27 -10.68 1.72
C ASP A 49 -1.98 -10.57 2.56
N TYR A 50 -0.82 -10.45 1.93
CA TYR A 50 0.46 -10.26 2.63
C TYR A 50 0.44 -9.00 3.51
N PHE A 51 -0.19 -7.93 3.03
CA PHE A 51 -0.30 -6.67 3.76
C PHE A 51 -1.25 -6.84 4.95
N ASN A 52 -2.39 -7.50 4.74
CA ASN A 52 -3.30 -7.84 5.83
C ASN A 52 -2.64 -8.72 6.92
N GLU A 53 -1.71 -9.60 6.55
CA GLU A 53 -0.93 -10.38 7.52
C GLU A 53 0.01 -9.50 8.36
N ILE A 54 0.71 -8.55 7.72
CA ILE A 54 1.58 -7.59 8.41
C ILE A 54 0.76 -6.75 9.39
N LEU A 55 -0.37 -6.19 8.95
CA LEU A 55 -1.27 -5.40 9.80
C LEU A 55 -1.78 -6.20 11.00
N ARG A 56 -2.13 -7.48 10.79
CA ARG A 56 -2.56 -8.38 11.86
C ARG A 56 -1.45 -8.64 12.89
N LYS A 57 -0.20 -8.77 12.45
CA LYS A 57 0.96 -8.94 13.36
C LYS A 57 1.16 -7.71 14.23
N PHE A 58 1.11 -6.51 13.65
CA PHE A 58 1.34 -5.27 14.41
C PHE A 58 0.20 -4.85 15.32
N ARG A 59 -1.06 -5.21 15.02
CA ARG A 59 -2.21 -4.92 15.90
C ARG A 59 -2.26 -5.77 17.17
N LYS A 60 -1.50 -6.88 17.22
CA LYS A 60 -1.51 -7.84 18.34
C LYS A 60 -0.40 -7.59 19.37
N ASN A 61 0.46 -6.61 19.13
CA ASN A 61 1.46 -6.12 20.07
C ASN A 61 0.95 -4.86 20.77
#